data_AF-A0A1H8W878-F1
#
_entry.id   AF-A0A1H8W878-F1
#
_cell.length_a   1.000
_cell.length_b   1.000
_cell.length_c   1.000
_cell.angle_alpha   90.00
_cell.angle_beta   90.00
_cell.angle_gamma   90.00
#
_symmetry.space_group_name_H-M   'P 1'
#
loop_
_entity.id
_entity.type
_entity.pdbx_description
1 polymer ?
#
loop_
_entity_poly.entity_id
_entity_poly.type
_entity_poly.pdbx_seq_one_letter_code
_entity_poly.pdbx_strand_id
1 'polypeptide(L)' 'MSTDTHCNCPLCDHECDGRNHLREHLHEHHRKSEIIDVFLDHYDL' A
#
# COMPACT_ATOMS: atom_id res chain seq x y z
N MET A 1 -16.15 -3.76 -17.33
CA MET A 1 -16.25 -3.28 -15.94
C MET A 1 -14.90 -3.52 -15.31
N SER A 2 -14.08 -2.48 -15.20
CA SER A 2 -12.73 -2.59 -14.65
C SER A 2 -12.80 -2.29 -13.17
N THR A 3 -13.09 -3.30 -12.35
CA THR A 3 -12.98 -3.22 -10.88
C THR A 3 -11.55 -3.51 -10.50
N ASP A 4 -10.62 -2.66 -10.93
CA ASP A 4 -9.24 -2.71 -10.50
C ASP A 4 -9.14 -2.06 -9.11
N THR A 5 -9.52 -2.82 -8.09
CA THR A 5 -9.10 -2.49 -6.73
C THR A 5 -7.69 -3.03 -6.61
N HIS A 6 -6.70 -2.31 -7.15
CA HIS A 6 -5.30 -2.67 -6.98
C HIS A 6 -5.02 -2.82 -5.47
N CYS A 7 -4.79 -4.06 -5.05
CA CYS A 7 -4.38 -4.40 -3.69
C CYS A 7 -2.86 -4.49 -3.60
N ASN A 8 -2.16 -3.77 -4.47
CA ASN A 8 -0.71 -3.79 -4.55
C ASN A 8 -0.12 -2.90 -3.47
N CYS A 9 1.06 -3.26 -3.00
CA CYS A 9 1.76 -2.46 -2.01
C CYS A 9 2.24 -1.14 -2.64
N PRO A 10 1.97 0.02 -2.03
CA PRO A 10 2.48 1.29 -2.54
C PRO A 10 3.96 1.53 -2.22
N LEU A 11 4.58 0.62 -1.44
CA LEU A 11 5.97 0.73 -0.98
C LEU A 11 6.91 -0.28 -1.68
N CYS A 12 6.37 -1.30 -2.34
CA CYS A 12 7.16 -2.31 -3.07
C CYS A 12 6.33 -2.98 -4.16
N ASP A 13 6.96 -3.76 -5.04
CA ASP A 13 6.29 -4.47 -6.14
C ASP A 13 5.49 -5.72 -5.71
N HIS A 14 5.09 -5.81 -4.43
CA HIS A 14 4.30 -6.94 -3.94
C HIS A 14 2.82 -6.77 -4.30
N GLU A 15 2.32 -7.67 -5.12
CA GLU A 15 0.90 -7.80 -5.43
C GLU A 15 0.22 -8.62 -4.34
N CYS A 16 -0.88 -8.11 -3.78
CA CYS A 16 -1.68 -8.85 -2.82
C CYS A 16 -3.03 -9.26 -3.45
N ASP A 17 -3.50 -10.45 -3.11
CA ASP A 17 -4.80 -10.97 -3.56
C ASP A 17 -6.02 -10.28 -2.91
N GLY A 18 -5.80 -9.28 -2.06
CA GLY A 18 -6.88 -8.55 -1.41
C GLY A 18 -6.44 -7.54 -0.36
N ARG A 19 -7.40 -6.70 0.07
CA ARG A 19 -7.14 -5.60 1.01
C ARG A 19 -6.70 -6.07 2.40
N ASN A 20 -7.15 -7.25 2.83
CA ASN A 20 -6.75 -7.83 4.11
C ASN A 20 -5.29 -8.27 4.09
N HIS A 21 -4.89 -9.01 3.05
CA HIS A 21 -3.50 -9.41 2.84
C HIS A 21 -2.58 -8.21 2.67
N LEU A 22 -3.02 -7.18 1.94
CA LEU A 22 -2.27 -5.92 1.85
C LEU A 22 -2.08 -5.27 3.23
N ARG A 23 -3.11 -5.26 4.08
CA ARG A 23 -3.02 -4.69 5.42
C ARG A 23 -2.04 -5.47 6.31
N GLU A 24 -2.04 -6.80 6.23
CA GLU A 24 -1.10 -7.66 6.96
C GLU A 24 0.33 -7.45 6.45
N HIS A 25 0.53 -7.47 5.13
CA HIS A 25 1.80 -7.18 4.48
C HIS A 25 2.36 -5.82 4.91
N LEU A 26 1.55 -4.76 4.86
CA LEU A 26 1.94 -3.43 5.31
C LEU A 26 2.30 -3.38 6.80
N HIS A 27 1.73 -4.25 7.63
CA HIS A 27 2.01 -4.27 9.06
C HIS A 27 3.29 -5.04 9.41
N GLU A 28 3.57 -6.13 8.68
CA GLU A 28 4.72 -7.01 8.92
C GLU A 28 5.99 -6.55 8.19
N HIS A 29 5.86 -6.05 6.96
CA HIS A 29 6.99 -5.68 6.11
C HIS A 29 7.34 -4.20 6.13
N HIS A 30 6.38 -3.32 6.43
CA HIS A 30 6.57 -1.88 6.34
C HIS A 30 6.33 -1.18 7.68
N ARG A 31 7.04 -0.09 7.91
CA ARG A 31 6.78 0.76 9.07
C ARG A 31 5.64 1.71 8.77
N LYS A 32 4.86 2.03 9.81
CA LYS A 32 3.82 3.06 9.72
C LYS A 32 4.35 4.40 9.21
N SER A 33 5.59 4.75 9.57
CA SER A 33 6.25 5.98 9.07
C SER A 33 6.39 5.95 7.55
N GLU A 34 6.87 4.85 6.96
CA GLU A 34 7.05 4.74 5.50
C GLU A 34 5.71 4.80 4.76
N ILE A 35 4.68 4.18 5.34
CA ILE A 35 3.31 4.27 4.81
C ILE A 35 2.84 5.73 4.81
N ILE A 36 3.02 6.42 5.94
CA ILE A 36 2.64 7.83 6.09
C ILE A 36 3.43 8.69 5.09
N ASP A 37 4.74 8.46 4.95
CA ASP A 37 5.61 9.20 4.04
C ASP A 37 5.08 9.11 2.60
N VAL A 38 4.75 7.91 2.11
CA VAL A 38 4.15 7.75 0.77
C VAL A 38 2.82 8.49 0.63
N PHE A 39 1.96 8.46 1.64
CA PHE A 39 0.68 9.17 1.59
C PHE A 39 0.80 10.68 1.75
N LEU A 40 1.86 11.18 2.38
CA LEU A 40 2.13 12.61 2.59
C LEU A 40 3.00 13.22 1.47
N ASP A 41 3.89 12.47 0.84
CA ASP A 41 4.67 12.93 -0.33
C ASP A 41 3.75 13.28 -1.51
N HIS A 42 2.58 12.66 -1.59
CA HIS A 42 1.53 13.04 -2.54
C HIS A 42 0.81 14.37 -2.21
N TYR A 43 1.12 15.02 -1.08
CA TYR A 43 0.51 16.28 -0.65
C TYR A 43 1.41 17.52 -0.79
N ASP A 44 2.63 17.38 -1.31
CA ASP A 44 3.58 18.50 -1.47
C ASP A 44 3.58 19.15 -2.87
N LEU A 45 2.42 19.18 -3.57
CA LEU A 45 2.26 19.94 -4.82
C LEU A 45 0.83 20.44 -5.10
#